data_AF-A0A6B3CN37-F1
#
_entry.id   AF-A0A6B3CN37-F1
#
_cell.length_a   1.000
_cell.length_b   1.000
_cell.length_c   1.000
_cell.angle_alpha   90.00
_cell.angle_beta   90.00
_cell.angle_gamma   90.00
#
_symmetry.space_group_name_H-M   'P 1'
#
loop_
_entity.id
_entity.type
_entity.pdbx_description
1 polymer ?
#
loop_
_entity_poly.entity_id
_entity_poly.type
_entity_poly.pdbx_seq_one_letter_code
_entity_poly.pdbx_strand_id
1 'polypeptide(L)'
;VPPSLESEVAPPPGVDPARLALLASLAATEAHRLLADALSSGLGRRDVGPEPTVAQDAVRLAAGDPGPDALGRLGEGSGRT
;
A
#
# COMPACT_ATOMS: atom_id res chain seq x y z
N VAL A 1 -12.72 11.64 15.09
CA VAL A 1 -12.35 13.05 15.33
C VAL A 1 -11.13 13.33 14.47
N PRO A 2 -11.09 14.40 13.66
CA PRO A 2 -9.92 14.72 12.85
C PRO A 2 -8.69 14.95 13.73
N PRO A 3 -7.46 14.75 13.21
CA PRO A 3 -6.25 15.09 13.93
C PRO A 3 -6.24 16.58 14.27
N SER A 4 -5.80 16.91 15.49
CA SER A 4 -5.65 18.31 15.91
C SER A 4 -4.55 18.99 15.08
N LEU A 5 -4.82 20.22 14.62
CA LEU A 5 -3.81 21.09 14.02
C LEU A 5 -3.16 22.02 15.04
N GLU A 6 -3.44 21.82 16.32
CA GLU A 6 -2.77 22.56 17.39
C GLU A 6 -1.27 22.31 17.32
N SER A 7 -0.51 23.39 17.40
CA SER A 7 0.94 23.34 17.44
C SER A 7 1.40 24.19 18.60
N GLU A 8 2.44 23.76 19.30
CA GLU A 8 3.07 24.53 20.40
C GLU A 8 3.71 25.86 19.92
N VAL A 9 3.47 26.25 18.67
CA VAL A 9 3.98 27.45 18.00
C VAL A 9 2.79 28.34 17.63
N ALA A 10 2.91 29.63 17.94
CA ALA A 10 1.89 30.61 17.58
C ALA A 10 1.72 30.68 16.05
N PRO A 11 0.47 30.81 15.56
CA PRO A 11 0.22 30.89 14.13
C PRO A 11 0.83 32.17 13.52
N PRO A 12 1.32 32.12 12.28
CA PRO A 12 1.81 33.31 11.59
C PRO A 12 0.71 34.39 11.47
N PRO A 13 1.08 35.68 11.39
CA PRO A 13 0.12 36.76 11.19
C PRO A 13 -0.75 36.53 9.95
N GLY A 14 -2.07 36.67 10.10
CA GLY A 14 -3.03 36.48 9.02
C GLY A 14 -3.49 35.03 8.80
N VAL A 15 -2.95 34.07 9.56
CA VAL A 15 -3.44 32.68 9.58
C VAL A 15 -4.51 32.52 10.65
N ASP A 16 -5.69 32.05 10.25
CA ASP A 16 -6.77 31.65 11.15
C ASP A 16 -6.75 30.12 11.29
N PRO A 17 -6.33 29.56 12.45
CA PRO A 17 -6.22 28.13 12.65
C PRO A 17 -7.55 27.39 12.51
N ALA A 18 -8.68 28.00 12.90
CA ALA A 18 -9.98 27.37 12.82
C ALA A 18 -10.45 27.24 11.37
N ARG A 19 -10.23 28.27 10.54
CA ARG A 19 -10.49 28.20 9.10
C ARG A 19 -9.57 27.19 8.41
N LEU A 20 -8.29 27.14 8.80
CA LEU A 20 -7.35 26.15 8.26
C LEU A 20 -7.78 24.72 8.60
N ALA A 21 -8.22 24.45 9.83
CA ALA A 21 -8.73 23.15 10.24
C ALA A 21 -9.98 22.72 9.45
N LEU A 22 -10.88 23.67 9.16
CA LEU A 22 -12.02 23.42 8.29
C LEU A 22 -11.59 23.04 6.86
N LEU A 23 -10.68 23.82 6.27
CA LEU A 23 -10.14 23.54 4.92
C LEU A 23 -9.44 22.18 4.87
N ALA A 24 -8.64 21.85 5.88
CA ALA A 24 -7.97 20.55 5.99
C ALA A 24 -8.96 19.39 6.06
N SER A 25 -10.06 19.57 6.81
CA SER A 25 -11.12 18.56 6.93
C SER A 25 -11.81 18.31 5.58
N LEU A 26 -12.16 19.38 4.86
CA LEU A 26 -12.77 19.28 3.52
C LEU A 26 -11.81 18.61 2.52
N ALA A 27 -10.52 19.01 2.54
CA ALA A 27 -9.50 18.42 1.69
C ALA A 27 -9.29 16.92 1.99
N ALA A 28 -9.29 16.52 3.27
CA ALA A 28 -9.17 15.12 3.66
C ALA A 28 -10.37 14.29 3.19
N THR A 29 -11.59 14.82 3.31
CA THR A 29 -12.79 14.16 2.78
C THR A 29 -12.71 13.96 1.27
N GLU A 30 -12.29 14.99 0.52
CA GLU A 30 -12.17 14.89 -0.94
C GLU A 30 -11.04 13.94 -1.36
N ALA A 31 -9.89 13.99 -0.70
CA ALA A 31 -8.80 13.05 -0.93
C ALA A 31 -9.24 11.61 -0.65
N HIS A 32 -10.01 11.38 0.41
CA HIS A 32 -10.56 10.06 0.72
C HIS A 32 -11.52 9.57 -0.37
N ARG A 33 -12.40 10.46 -0.87
CA ARG A 33 -13.31 10.15 -1.99
C ARG A 33 -12.55 9.78 -3.26
N LEU A 34 -11.57 10.60 -3.66
CA LEU A 34 -10.73 10.36 -4.84
C LEU A 34 -9.92 9.06 -4.71
N LEU A 35 -9.40 8.77 -3.50
CA LEU A 35 -8.72 7.51 -3.23
C LEU A 35 -9.70 6.35 -3.40
N ALA A 36 -10.87 6.39 -2.77
CA ALA A 36 -11.88 5.36 -2.90
C ALA A 36 -12.26 5.10 -4.37
N ASP A 37 -12.48 6.16 -5.16
CA ASP A 37 -12.76 6.06 -6.60
C ASP A 37 -11.61 5.39 -7.36
N ALA A 38 -10.35 5.74 -7.06
CA ALA A 38 -9.16 5.12 -7.67
C ALA A 38 -9.02 3.64 -7.30
N LEU A 39 -9.33 3.28 -6.04
CA LEU A 39 -9.33 1.89 -5.58
C LEU A 39 -10.45 1.09 -6.28
N SER A 40 -11.66 1.66 -6.38
CA SER A 40 -12.82 1.02 -7.02
C SER A 40 -12.65 0.85 -8.53
N SER A 41 -11.99 1.80 -9.20
CA SER A 41 -11.78 1.77 -10.66
C SER A 41 -10.62 0.87 -11.11
N GLY A 42 -9.72 0.42 -10.22
CA GLY A 42 -8.53 -0.33 -10.65
C GLY A 42 -7.83 -1.26 -9.66
N LEU A 43 -8.21 -1.30 -8.38
CA LEU A 43 -7.63 -2.25 -7.42
C LEU A 43 -8.57 -3.43 -7.11
N GLY A 44 -9.86 -3.30 -7.38
CA GLY A 44 -10.82 -4.42 -7.37
C GLY A 44 -10.73 -5.34 -8.60
N ARG A 45 -9.90 -4.99 -9.59
CA ARG A 45 -9.66 -5.78 -10.80
C ARG A 45 -8.19 -5.72 -11.22
N ARG A 46 -7.28 -5.71 -10.23
CA ARG A 46 -6.05 -6.43 -10.48
C ARG A 46 -6.55 -7.86 -10.65
N ASP A 47 -6.63 -8.37 -11.87
CA ASP A 47 -6.78 -9.80 -12.09
C ASP A 47 -5.69 -10.41 -11.22
N VAL A 48 -6.07 -10.89 -10.04
CA VAL A 48 -5.26 -11.84 -9.32
C VAL A 48 -5.27 -12.97 -10.30
N GLY A 49 -4.21 -13.02 -11.10
CA GLY A 49 -4.06 -14.05 -12.13
C GLY A 49 -4.32 -15.41 -11.48
N PRO A 50 -4.60 -16.44 -12.28
CA PRO A 50 -4.81 -17.78 -11.74
C PRO A 50 -3.74 -18.09 -10.70
N GLU A 51 -4.15 -18.77 -9.63
CA GLU A 51 -3.27 -19.14 -8.53
C GLU A 51 -1.94 -19.67 -9.10
N PRO A 52 -0.79 -19.13 -8.65
CA PRO A 52 0.48 -19.52 -9.22
C PRO A 52 0.68 -21.02 -9.06
N THR A 53 1.12 -21.67 -10.14
CA THR A 53 1.52 -23.07 -10.07
C THR A 53 2.68 -23.23 -9.09
N VAL A 54 2.83 -24.43 -8.52
CA VAL A 54 3.96 -24.77 -7.63
C VAL A 54 5.31 -24.37 -8.25
N ALA A 55 5.46 -24.54 -9.57
CA ALA A 55 6.68 -24.18 -10.28
C ALA A 55 6.91 -22.67 -10.41
N GLN A 56 5.86 -21.85 -10.48
CA GLN A 56 5.97 -20.38 -10.47
C GLN A 56 6.27 -19.87 -9.07
N ASP A 57 5.64 -20.47 -8.06
CA ASP A 57 5.89 -20.10 -6.66
C ASP A 57 7.32 -20.45 -6.24
N ALA A 58 7.82 -21.60 -6.67
CA ALA A 58 9.20 -21.98 -6.41
C ALA A 58 10.24 -21.01 -7.01
N VAL A 59 9.98 -20.47 -8.21
CA VAL A 59 10.83 -19.45 -8.83
C VAL A 59 10.81 -18.15 -8.02
N ARG A 60 9.61 -17.74 -7.56
CA ARG A 60 9.45 -16.55 -6.72
C ARG A 60 10.20 -16.70 -5.40
N LEU A 61 10.13 -17.87 -4.77
CA LEU A 61 10.86 -18.17 -3.53
C LEU A 61 12.37 -18.22 -3.76
N ALA A 62 12.82 -18.78 -4.89
CA ALA A 62 14.24 -18.81 -5.26
C ALA A 62 14.81 -17.41 -5.54
N ALA A 63 14.01 -16.48 -6.09
CA ALA A 63 14.42 -15.09 -6.30
C ALA A 63 14.68 -14.31 -5.00
N GLY A 64 14.22 -14.82 -3.86
CA GLY A 64 14.45 -14.25 -2.53
C GLY A 64 15.79 -14.61 -1.89
N ASP A 65 16.73 -15.16 -2.66
CA ASP A 65 18.05 -15.64 -2.20
C ASP A 65 17.96 -16.59 -0.98
N PRO A 66 17.21 -17.70 -1.09
CA PRO A 66 17.07 -18.64 0.00
C PRO A 66 18.38 -19.41 0.22
N GLY A 67 18.60 -19.88 1.46
CA GLY A 67 19.75 -20.72 1.77
C GLY A 67 19.79 -22.03 0.93
N PRO A 68 20.96 -22.69 0.84
CA PRO A 68 21.20 -23.82 -0.07
C PRO A 68 20.19 -24.97 0.07
N ASP A 69 19.82 -25.31 1.30
CA ASP A 69 18.85 -26.38 1.60
C ASP A 69 17.45 -26.06 1.05
N ALA A 70 17.05 -24.79 1.17
CA ALA A 70 15.78 -24.33 0.63
C ALA A 70 15.82 -24.28 -0.89
N LEU A 71 16.93 -23.83 -1.50
CA LEU A 71 17.10 -23.82 -2.95
C LEU A 71 17.02 -25.23 -3.55
N GLY A 72 17.64 -26.24 -2.91
CA GLY A 72 17.55 -27.64 -3.33
C GLY A 72 16.12 -28.18 -3.31
N ARG A 73 15.39 -27.94 -2.20
CA ARG A 73 13.98 -28.33 -2.08
C ARG A 73 13.07 -27.64 -3.10
N LEU A 74 13.36 -26.38 -3.45
CA LEU A 74 12.65 -25.65 -4.49
C LEU A 74 12.92 -26.23 -5.89
N GLY A 75 14.16 -26.63 -6.17
CA GLY A 75 14.54 -27.31 -7.41
C GLY A 75 13.82 -28.65 -7.58
N GLU A 76 13.85 -29.48 -6.54
CA GLU A 76 13.14 -30.77 -6.50
C GLU A 76 11.62 -30.59 -6.64
N GLY A 77 11.01 -29.72 -5.83
CA GLY A 77 9.57 -29.47 -5.84
C GLY A 77 9.05 -28.80 -7.12
N SER A 78 9.93 -28.16 -7.89
CA SER A 78 9.57 -27.53 -9.18
C SER A 78 9.99 -28.33 -10.41
N GLY A 79 10.73 -29.44 -10.24
CA GLY A 79 11.26 -30.25 -11.34
C GLY A 79 12.36 -29.55 -12.16
N ARG A 80 13.04 -28.54 -11.57
CA ARG A 80 14.08 -27.73 -12.24
C ARG A 80 15.49 -27.96 -11.65
N THR A 81 15.77 -29.19 -11.22
CA THR A 81 17.05 -29.64 -10.63
C THR A 81 18.28 -28.99 -11.25
#